data_AF-A0A6N7QVW0-F1
#
_entry.id   AF-A0A6N7QVW0-F1
#
_cell.length_a   1.000
_cell.length_b   1.000
_cell.length_c   1.000
_cell.angle_alpha   90.00
_cell.angle_beta   90.00
_cell.angle_gamma   90.00
#
_symmetry.space_group_name_H-M   'P 1'
#
loop_
_entity.id
_entity.type
_entity.pdbx_description
1 polymer ?
#
loop_
_entity_poly.entity_id
_entity_poly.type
_entity_poly.pdbx_seq_one_letter_code
_entity_poly.pdbx_strand_id
1 'polypeptide(L)' 'MDISLQGLYQWIQEQAKYGLFIVLIFLVLYFAAKRAWIGMVGCIIGLAGVGIFILNPDIISEVATWFGEKLNMS' A
#
# COMPACT_ATOMS: atom_id res chain seq x y z
N MET A 1 5.12 2.40 -30.02
CA MET A 1 5.31 2.06 -28.59
C MET A 1 5.64 0.59 -28.56
N ASP A 2 6.93 0.25 -28.49
CA ASP A 2 7.30 -1.11 -28.10
C ASP A 2 6.90 -1.23 -26.64
N ILE A 3 5.71 -1.78 -26.39
CA ILE A 3 5.26 -2.12 -25.05
C ILE A 3 6.13 -3.28 -24.62
N SER A 4 7.34 -2.99 -24.17
CA SER A 4 8.19 -3.97 -23.53
C SER A 4 7.44 -4.47 -22.28
N LEU A 5 7.62 -5.75 -21.94
CA LEU A 5 7.09 -6.32 -20.70
C LEU A 5 7.45 -5.46 -19.48
N GLN A 6 8.60 -4.79 -19.52
CA GLN A 6 9.07 -3.89 -18.49
C GLN A 6 8.27 -2.58 -18.43
N GLY A 7 7.93 -1.99 -19.58
CA GLY A 7 7.04 -0.82 -19.63
C GLY A 7 5.61 -1.14 -19.18
N LEU A 8 5.09 -2.32 -19.53
CA LEU A 8 3.79 -2.80 -19.08
C LEU A 8 3.78 -3.04 -17.56
N TYR A 9 4.85 -3.62 -17.02
CA TYR A 9 5.00 -3.83 -15.58
C TYR A 9 5.05 -2.51 -14.80
N GLN A 10 5.85 -1.54 -15.26
CA GLN A 10 5.91 -0.21 -14.64
C GLN A 10 4.55 0.49 -14.66
N TRP A 11 3.84 0.42 -15.79
CA TRP A 11 2.51 1.00 -15.91
C TRP A 11 1.52 0.34 -14.93
N ILE A 12 1.50 -1.00 -14.83
CA ILE A 12 0.66 -1.71 -13.84
C ILE A 12 1.04 -1.31 -12.42
N GLN A 13 2.33 -1.18 -12.12
CA GLN A 13 2.80 -0.79 -10.79
C GLN A 13 2.33 0.63 -10.43
N GLU A 14 2.33 1.57 -11.38
CA GLU A 14 1.75 2.90 -11.17
C GLU A 14 0.24 2.83 -10.96
N GLN A 15 -0.49 2.11 -11.80
CA GLN A 15 -1.95 1.97 -11.65
C GLN A 15 -2.32 1.29 -10.33
N ALA A 16 -1.54 0.31 -9.88
CA ALA A 16 -1.73 -0.37 -8.61
C ALA A 16 -1.57 0.60 -7.43
N LYS A 17 -0.59 1.51 -7.46
CA LYS A 17 -0.41 2.55 -6.43
C LYS A 17 -1.66 3.44 -6.31
N TYR A 18 -2.17 3.94 -7.43
CA TYR A 18 -3.36 4.79 -7.44
C TYR A 18 -4.63 4.02 -7.05
N GLY A 19 -4.80 2.80 -7.58
CA GLY A 19 -5.95 1.94 -7.27
C GLY A 19 -6.04 1.59 -5.79
N LEU A 20 -4.91 1.25 -5.16
CA LEU A 20 -4.85 0.90 -3.74
C LEU A 20 -5.18 2.11 -2.85
N PHE A 21 -4.74 3.31 -3.25
CA PHE A 21 -5.10 4.56 -2.55
C PHE A 21 -6.60 4.86 -2.62
N ILE A 22 -7.21 4.73 -3.80
CA ILE A 22 -8.65 4.95 -4.03
C ILE A 22 -9.47 3.96 -3.21
N VAL A 23 -9.12 2.67 -3.25
CA VAL A 23 -9.82 1.62 -2.50
C VAL A 23 -9.76 1.90 -0.99
N LEU A 24 -8.61 2.32 -0.45
CA LEU A 24 -8.48 2.65 0.96
C LEU A 24 -9.36 3.84 1.37
N ILE A 25 -9.48 4.87 0.53
CA ILE A 25 -10.40 5.99 0.78
C ILE A 25 -11.85 5.49 0.87
N PHE A 26 -12.29 4.66 -0.07
CA PHE A 26 -13.65 4.09 -0.03
C PHE A 26 -13.87 3.20 1.20
N LEU A 27 -12.86 2.43 1.63
CA LEU A 27 -12.94 1.63 2.85
C LEU A 27 -13.05 2.50 4.11
N VAL A 28 -12.31 3.62 4.18
CA VAL A 28 -12.46 4.58 5.29
C VAL A 28 -13.89 5.12 5.33
N LEU A 29 -14.44 5.54 4.17
CA LEU A 29 -15.83 6.04 4.08
C LEU A 29 -16.84 4.95 4.47
N TYR A 30 -16.64 3.72 4.02
CA TYR A 30 -17.49 2.58 4.35
C TYR A 30 -17.46 2.28 5.86
N PHE A 31 -16.28 2.20 6.48
CA PHE A 31 -16.15 1.94 7.91
C PHE A 31 -16.65 3.11 8.76
N ALA A 32 -16.47 4.35 8.32
CA ALA A 32 -17.07 5.52 8.95
C ALA A 32 -18.60 5.44 8.93
N ALA A 33 -19.21 5.08 7.79
CA ALA A 33 -20.66 4.91 7.68
C ALA A 33 -21.20 3.77 8.56
N LYS A 34 -20.44 2.67 8.68
CA LYS A 34 -20.77 1.54 9.57
C LYS A 34 -20.42 1.78 11.05
N ARG A 35 -19.81 2.93 11.38
CA ARG A 35 -19.24 3.23 12.72
C ARG A 35 -18.31 2.12 13.23
N ALA A 36 -17.64 1.44 12.31
CA ALA A 36 -16.69 0.39 12.61
C ALA A 36 -15.31 1.02 12.90
N TRP A 37 -15.18 1.66 14.07
CA TRP A 37 -14.03 2.47 14.43
C TRP A 37 -12.69 1.71 14.37
N ILE A 38 -12.68 0.43 14.75
CA ILE A 38 -11.48 -0.42 14.68
C ILE A 38 -11.04 -0.62 13.22
N GLY A 39 -12.00 -0.91 12.33
CA GLY A 39 -11.72 -1.03 10.89
C GLY A 39 -11.27 0.29 10.28
N MET A 40 -11.83 1.41 10.74
CA MET A 40 -11.44 2.75 10.29
C MET A 40 -10.01 3.10 10.70
N VAL A 41 -9.60 2.80 11.94
CA VAL A 41 -8.21 2.96 12.40
C VAL A 41 -7.27 2.07 11.58
N GLY A 42 -7.64 0.82 11.32
CA GLY A 42 -6.86 -0.07 10.45
C GLY A 42 -6.67 0.50 9.04
N CYS A 43 -7.73 1.05 8.44
CA CYS A 43 -7.64 1.70 7.13
C CYS A 43 -6.80 2.98 7.15
N ILE A 44 -6.87 3.78 8.21
CA ILE A 44 -6.03 4.98 8.37
C ILE A 44 -4.55 4.59 8.48
N ILE A 45 -4.22 3.55 9.24
CA ILE A 45 -2.86 3.01 9.34
C ILE A 45 -2.41 2.48 7.96
N GLY A 46 -3.28 1.76 7.25
CA GLY A 46 -3.02 1.32 5.87
C GLY A 46 -2.77 2.48 4.90
N LEU A 47 -3.56 3.57 5.02
CA LEU A 47 -3.40 4.78 4.22
C LEU A 47 -2.07 5.49 4.52
N ALA A 48 -1.68 5.56 5.79
CA ALA A 48 -0.39 6.11 6.20
C ALA A 48 0.76 5.25 5.66
N GLY A 49 0.66 3.92 5.77
CA GLY A 49 1.67 2.99 5.23
C GLY A 49 1.84 3.13 3.72
N VAL A 50 0.73 3.11 2.97
CA VAL A 50 0.75 3.27 1.51
C VAL A 50 1.26 4.66 1.11
N GLY A 51 0.85 5.71 1.83
CA GLY A 51 1.34 7.07 1.59
C GLY A 51 2.85 7.19 1.80
N ILE A 52 3.38 6.60 2.88
CA ILE A 52 4.81 6.54 3.16
C ILE A 52 5.55 5.79 2.04
N PHE A 53 5.02 4.65 1.58
CA PHE A 53 5.63 3.88 0.49
C PHE A 53 5.60 4.60 -0.87
N ILE A 54 4.58 5.43 -1.13
CA ILE A 54 4.54 6.25 -2.35
C ILE A 54 5.59 7.37 -2.29
N LEU A 55 5.76 8.01 -1.12
CA LEU A 55 6.69 9.13 -0.93
C LEU A 55 8.15 8.67 -0.82
N ASN A 56 8.39 7.55 -0.15
CA ASN A 56 9.71 6.98 0.10
C ASN A 56 9.66 5.46 -0.15
N PRO A 57 9.82 5.02 -1.40
CA PRO A 57 9.70 3.60 -1.76
C PRO A 57 10.78 2.74 -1.11
N ASP A 58 11.93 3.31 -0.73
CA ASP A 58 13.04 2.58 -0.08
C ASP A 58 12.66 2.01 1.29
N ILE A 59 11.66 2.60 1.95
CA ILE A 59 11.11 2.13 3.23
C ILE A 59 10.51 0.73 3.09
N ILE A 60 10.07 0.31 1.89
CA ILE A 60 9.62 -1.08 1.65
C ILE A 60 10.74 -2.05 1.97
N SER A 61 11.96 -1.73 1.54
CA SER A 61 13.16 -2.54 1.74
C SER A 61 13.47 -2.66 3.23
N GLU A 62 13.45 -1.54 3.96
CA GLU A 62 13.73 -1.50 5.40
C GLU A 62 12.66 -2.25 6.21
N VAL A 63 11.38 -2.08 5.88
CA VAL A 63 10.28 -2.81 6.53
C VAL A 63 10.37 -4.31 6.21
N ALA A 64 10.73 -4.68 4.98
CA ALA A 64 10.94 -6.07 4.59
C ALA A 64 12.14 -6.69 5.33
N THR A 65 13.25 -5.96 5.47
CA THR A 65 14.42 -6.40 6.25
C THR A 65 14.07 -6.54 7.72
N TRP A 66 13.40 -5.56 8.32
CA TRP A 66 12.93 -5.62 9.71
C TRP A 66 11.98 -6.79 9.95
N PHE A 67 11.03 -7.04 9.03
CA PHE A 67 10.14 -8.19 9.12
C PHE A 67 10.89 -9.51 8.94
N GLY A 68 11.86 -9.58 8.02
CA GLY A 68 12.70 -10.76 7.81
C GLY A 68 13.54 -11.11 9.06
N GLU A 69 14.12 -10.09 9.69
CA GLU A 69 14.85 -10.22 10.96
C GLU A 69 13.94 -10.67 12.12
N LYS A 70 12.71 -10.13 12.19
CA LYS A 70 11.73 -10.51 13.23
C LYS A 70 11.09 -11.88 13.00
N LEU A 71 10.86 -12.27 11.76
CA LEU A 71 10.28 -13.56 11.39
C LEU A 71 11.30 -14.70 11.35
N ASN A 72 12.59 -14.40 11.47
CA ASN A 72 13.67 -15.37 11.50
C ASN A 72 13.54 -16.42 10.38
N MET A 73 13.53 -15.94 9.13
CA MET A 73 14.08 -16.76 8.05
C MET A 73 15.59 -16.73 8.25
N SER A 74 16.10 -17.68 9.05
CA SER A 74 17.54 -17.96 9.19
C SER A 74 18.17 -18.27 7.83
#